data_AF-A0AB39SIC8-F1
#
_entry.id   AF-A0AB39SIC8-F1
#
_cell.length_a   1.000
_cell.length_b   1.000
_cell.length_c   1.000
_cell.angle_alpha   90.00
_cell.angle_beta   90.00
_cell.angle_gamma   90.00
#
_symmetry.space_group_name_H-M   'P 1'
#
loop_
_entity.id
_entity.type
_entity.pdbx_description
1 polymer ?
#
loop_
_entity_poly.entity_id
_entity_poly.type
_entity_poly.pdbx_seq_one_letter_code
_entity_poly.pdbx_strand_id
1 'polypeptide(L)'
;MRSHVCLIVFGDQATYLLGGDSTYDQDLLDAELTDGVNNSPRQAIESLRKIKEFARQHDVVVLPAHDPRAARRLADSETFRPSPGRA
;
A
#
# COMPACT_ATOMS: atom_id res chain seq x y z
N MET A 1 -6.34 6.54 -11.18
CA MET A 1 -5.16 7.23 -10.59
C MET A 1 -4.35 7.96 -11.67
N ARG A 2 -4.80 9.10 -12.20
CA ARG A 2 -3.86 10.02 -12.88
C ARG A 2 -3.35 10.99 -11.82
N SER A 3 -2.04 11.15 -11.73
CA SER A 3 -1.36 12.10 -10.83
C SER A 3 -1.47 11.82 -9.32
N HIS A 4 -1.87 10.62 -8.90
CA HIS A 4 -1.77 10.20 -7.50
C HIS A 4 -0.31 9.86 -7.17
N VAL A 5 0.14 10.23 -5.96
CA VAL A 5 1.50 10.01 -5.47
C VAL A 5 1.43 9.39 -4.08
N CYS A 6 2.22 8.34 -3.86
CA CYS A 6 2.49 7.79 -2.53
C CYS A 6 3.80 8.40 -1.98
N LEU A 7 3.96 8.45 -0.66
CA LEU A 7 5.20 8.86 -0.02
C LEU A 7 5.86 7.67 0.69
N ILE A 8 7.16 7.49 0.47
CA ILE A 8 7.99 6.58 1.27
C ILE A 8 8.80 7.43 2.24
N VAL A 9 8.70 7.12 3.52
CA VAL A 9 9.41 7.81 4.60
C VAL A 9 10.35 6.81 5.27
N PHE A 10 11.64 7.11 5.28
CA PHE A 10 12.63 6.35 6.02
C PHE A 10 12.75 6.95 7.41
N GLY A 11 12.19 6.26 8.41
CA GLY A 11 12.33 6.62 9.82
C GLY A 11 13.33 5.73 10.54
N ASP A 12 13.69 6.11 11.75
CA ASP A 12 14.65 5.36 12.58
C ASP A 12 14.12 3.97 12.99
N GLN A 13 12.79 3.84 13.14
CA GLN A 13 12.13 2.61 13.60
C GLN A 13 11.68 1.69 12.47
N ALA A 14 11.23 2.25 11.35
CA ALA A 14 10.77 1.51 10.18
C ALA A 14 10.76 2.38 8.92
N THR A 15 10.59 1.73 7.76
CA THR A 15 10.18 2.44 6.53
C THR A 15 8.65 2.49 6.48
N TYR A 16 8.09 3.65 6.19
CA TYR A 16 6.64 3.85 6.10
C TYR A 16 6.24 4.19 4.67
N LEU A 17 5.13 3.63 4.19
CA LEU A 17 4.53 4.00 2.92
C LEU A 17 3.15 4.59 3.17
N LEU A 18 3.03 5.90 2.93
CA LEU A 18 1.76 6.62 2.97
C LEU A 18 1.07 6.43 1.62
N GLY A 19 0.07 5.57 1.58
CA GLY A 19 -0.59 5.12 0.35
C GLY A 19 -1.62 6.11 -0.19
N GLY A 20 -2.14 7.01 0.64
CA GLY A 20 -3.28 7.84 0.24
C GLY A 20 -4.43 6.95 -0.28
N ASP A 21 -5.07 7.38 -1.37
CA ASP A 21 -6.12 6.62 -2.07
C ASP A 21 -5.56 5.67 -3.14
N SER A 22 -4.32 5.20 -3.01
CA SER A 22 -3.84 4.12 -3.90
C SER A 22 -4.61 2.82 -3.68
N THR A 23 -5.09 2.65 -2.45
CA THR A 23 -5.97 1.60 -1.98
C THR A 23 -6.64 2.09 -0.70
N TYR A 24 -7.83 1.60 -0.39
CA TYR A 24 -8.57 1.97 0.81
C TYR A 24 -8.15 1.15 2.01
N ASP A 25 -7.70 -0.08 1.82
CA ASP A 25 -7.18 -0.92 2.89
C ASP A 25 -6.07 -1.87 2.42
N GLN A 26 -5.31 -2.40 3.38
CA GLN A 26 -4.18 -3.29 3.08
C GLN A 26 -4.62 -4.64 2.48
N ASP A 27 -5.83 -5.10 2.75
CA ASP A 27 -6.34 -6.38 2.26
C ASP A 27 -6.61 -6.29 0.75
N LEU A 28 -7.15 -5.17 0.28
CA LEU A 28 -7.36 -4.84 -1.14
C LEU A 28 -6.05 -4.67 -1.89
N LEU A 29 -5.06 -3.98 -1.28
CA LEU A 29 -3.71 -3.91 -1.79
C LEU A 29 -3.12 -5.30 -2.01
N ASP A 30 -3.21 -6.18 -1.00
CA ASP A 30 -2.62 -7.51 -1.11
C ASP A 30 -3.30 -8.39 -2.16
N ALA A 31 -4.63 -8.27 -2.26
CA ALA A 31 -5.44 -8.92 -3.28
C ALA A 31 -5.27 -8.33 -4.70
N GLU A 32 -4.55 -7.22 -4.86
CA GLU A 32 -4.42 -6.46 -6.10
C GLU A 32 -5.78 -6.04 -6.69
N LEU A 33 -6.75 -5.79 -5.81
CA LEU A 33 -8.09 -5.36 -6.19
C LEU A 33 -8.15 -3.84 -6.16
N THR A 34 -8.57 -3.25 -7.29
CA THR A 34 -8.78 -1.80 -7.35
C THR A 34 -10.08 -1.45 -6.63
N ASP A 35 -10.00 -0.53 -5.69
CA ASP A 35 -11.15 0.10 -5.05
C ASP A 35 -11.46 1.47 -5.70
N GLY A 36 -12.71 1.91 -5.54
CA GLY A 36 -13.12 3.29 -5.81
C GLY A 36 -13.21 3.74 -7.27
N VAL A 37 -13.35 5.06 -7.41
CA VAL A 37 -13.46 5.76 -8.69
C VAL A 37 -12.09 5.88 -9.30
N ASN A 38 -11.81 5.07 -10.32
CA ASN A 38 -10.57 5.15 -11.05
C ASN A 38 -10.82 5.37 -12.55
N ASN A 39 -9.99 6.22 -13.15
CA ASN A 39 -10.06 6.55 -14.59
C ASN A 39 -9.16 5.64 -15.46
N SER A 40 -8.46 4.66 -14.87
CA SER A 40 -7.58 3.71 -15.54
C SER A 40 -7.27 2.49 -14.63
N PRO A 41 -8.07 1.41 -14.68
CA PRO A 41 -7.95 0.30 -13.72
C PRO A 41 -6.63 -0.43 -13.84
N ARG A 42 -6.13 -0.59 -15.06
CA ARG A 42 -4.81 -1.19 -15.31
C ARG A 42 -3.69 -0.42 -14.60
N GLN A 43 -3.69 0.91 -14.67
CA GLN A 43 -2.65 1.72 -13.99
C GLN A 43 -2.75 1.64 -12.47
N ALA A 44 -3.96 1.49 -11.93
CA ALA A 44 -4.16 1.29 -10.50
C ALA A 44 -3.54 -0.05 -10.05
N ILE A 45 -3.85 -1.16 -10.74
CA ILE A 45 -3.26 -2.47 -10.45
C ILE A 45 -1.72 -2.43 -10.55
N GLU A 46 -1.17 -1.80 -11.58
CA GLU A 46 0.28 -1.66 -11.71
C GLU A 46 0.91 -0.85 -10.57
N SER A 47 0.18 0.11 -10.01
CA SER A 47 0.62 0.86 -8.82
C SER A 47 0.61 -0.03 -7.57
N LEU A 48 -0.45 -0.82 -7.36
CA LEU A 48 -0.53 -1.79 -6.27
C LEU A 48 0.62 -2.81 -6.33
N ARG A 49 0.92 -3.33 -7.52
CA ARG A 49 2.03 -4.27 -7.74
C ARG A 49 3.38 -3.67 -7.41
N LYS A 50 3.62 -2.41 -7.76
CA LYS A 50 4.86 -1.69 -7.40
C LYS A 50 4.99 -1.52 -5.89
N ILE A 51 3.90 -1.22 -5.19
CA ILE A 51 3.87 -1.15 -3.72
C ILE A 51 4.20 -2.51 -3.11
N LYS A 52 3.58 -3.60 -3.59
CA LYS A 52 3.88 -4.97 -3.13
C LYS A 52 5.34 -5.33 -3.38
N GLU A 53 5.87 -5.01 -4.55
CA GLU A 53 7.26 -5.32 -4.87
C GLU A 53 8.24 -4.59 -3.94
N PHE A 54 7.99 -3.30 -3.67
CA PHE A 54 8.78 -2.56 -2.69
C PHE A 54 8.69 -3.18 -1.29
N ALA A 55 7.49 -3.58 -0.84
CA ALA A 55 7.27 -4.22 0.46
C ALA A 55 7.82 -5.66 0.56
N ARG A 56 8.17 -6.31 -0.56
CA ARG A 56 8.91 -7.59 -0.53
C ARG A 56 10.39 -7.40 -0.29
N GLN A 57 10.93 -6.27 -0.74
CA GLN A 57 12.36 -5.97 -0.69
C GLN A 57 12.76 -5.24 0.60
N HIS A 58 11.79 -4.64 1.29
CA HIS A 58 12.00 -3.81 2.47
C HIS A 58 10.98 -4.11 3.56
N ASP A 59 11.38 -3.90 4.82
CA ASP A 59 10.46 -3.89 5.96
C ASP A 59 9.67 -2.59 5.98
N VAL A 60 8.44 -2.65 5.45
CA VAL A 60 7.59 -1.46 5.22
C VAL A 60 6.27 -1.56 5.98
N VAL A 61 5.95 -0.53 6.74
CA VAL A 61 4.62 -0.31 7.31
C VAL A 61 3.78 0.44 6.29
N VAL A 62 2.75 -0.21 5.74
CA VAL A 62 1.86 0.40 4.74
C VAL A 62 0.66 1.05 5.42
N LEU A 63 0.39 2.31 5.08
CA LEU A 63 -0.63 3.15 5.68
C LEU A 63 -1.56 3.73 4.61
N PRO A 64 -2.62 2.98 4.21
CA PRO A 64 -3.68 3.50 3.34
C PRO A 64 -4.52 4.57 4.07
N ALA A 65 -5.08 5.54 3.34
CA ALA A 65 -5.77 6.68 3.95
C ALA A 65 -7.09 6.32 4.64
N HIS A 66 -7.79 5.29 4.15
CA HIS A 66 -9.12 4.91 4.62
C HIS A 66 -9.13 3.62 5.44
N ASP A 67 -7.95 3.08 5.77
CA ASP A 67 -7.86 1.82 6.50
C ASP A 67 -8.04 2.07 8.01
N PRO A 68 -9.09 1.52 8.65
CA PRO A 68 -9.32 1.73 10.08
C PRO A 68 -8.20 1.15 10.96
N ARG A 69 -7.38 0.25 10.42
CA ARG A 69 -6.23 -0.35 11.11
C ARG A 69 -4.93 0.42 10.90
N ALA A 70 -4.90 1.47 10.06
CA ALA A 70 -3.67 2.23 9.78
C ALA A 70 -3.03 2.79 11.06
N ALA A 71 -3.82 3.37 11.97
CA ALA A 71 -3.31 3.90 13.23
C ALA A 71 -2.64 2.83 14.11
N ARG A 72 -3.21 1.63 14.16
CA ARG A 72 -2.63 0.48 14.86
C ARG A 72 -1.32 0.04 14.20
N ARG A 73 -1.29 -0.13 12.89
CA ARG A 73 -0.07 -0.53 12.16
C ARG A 73 1.07 0.45 12.37
N LEU A 74 0.76 1.75 12.40
CA LEU A 74 1.74 2.79 12.71
C LEU A 74 2.28 2.64 14.14
N ALA A 75 1.41 2.50 15.14
CA ALA A 75 1.81 2.37 16.54
C ALA A 75 2.65 1.10 16.80
N ASP A 76 2.27 -0.01 16.17
CA ASP A 76 2.92 -1.31 16.36
C ASP A 76 4.11 -1.52 15.41
N SER A 77 4.37 -0.59 14.48
CA SER A 77 5.29 -0.75 13.35
C SER A 77 5.06 -2.07 12.59
N GLU A 78 3.80 -2.39 12.35
CA GLU A 78 3.37 -3.65 11.72
C GLU A 78 3.78 -3.68 10.25
N THR A 79 4.83 -4.43 9.94
CA THR A 79 5.35 -4.58 8.58
C THR A 79 4.38 -5.36 7.70
N PHE A 80 4.10 -4.83 6.52
CA PHE A 80 3.34 -5.53 5.51
C PHE A 80 4.17 -6.67 4.90
N ARG A 81 3.58 -7.86 4.82
CA ARG A 81 4.14 -9.04 4.16
C ARG A 81 3.21 -9.44 3.01
N PRO A 82 3.50 -9.02 1.76
CA PRO A 82 2.63 -9.31 0.64
C PRO A 82 2.49 -10.82 0.38
N SER A 83 1.28 -11.27 0.11
CA SER A 83 1.02 -12.61 -0.40
C SER A 83 1.64 -12.81 -1.80
N PRO A 84 1.97 -14.06 -2.17
CA PRO A 84 2.35 -14.38 -3.55
C PRO A 84 1.27 -13.90 -4.52
N GLY A 85 1.69 -13.36 -5.68
CA GLY A 85 0.73 -12.92 -6.71
C GLY A 85 -0.13 -14.10 -7.18
N ARG A 86 -1.42 -13.84 -7.45
CA ARG A 86 -2.26 -14.80 -8.16
C ARG A 86 -1.78 -14.89 -9.61
N ALA A 87 -1.47 -16.10 -10.07
CA ALA A 87 -1.08 -16.40 -11.45
C ALA A 87 -2.21 -16.07 -12.44
#